data_AF-A0A6J4VEM2-F1
#
_entry.id   AF-A0A6J4VEM2-F1
#
_cell.length_a   1.000
_cell.length_b   1.000
_cell.length_c   1.000
_cell.angle_alpha   90.00
_cell.angle_beta   90.00
_cell.angle_gamma   90.00
#
_symmetry.space_group_name_H-M   'P 1'
#
loop_
_entity.id
_entity.type
_entity.pdbx_description
1 polymer ?
#
loop_
_entity_poly.entity_id
_entity_poly.type
_entity_poly.pdbx_seq_one_letter_code
_entity_poly.pdbx_strand_id
1 'polypeptide(L)' 'MQVDQQPGESFEAMLRRFGRTIIKSGILGEAKRKRHYLSKGEASRAKVKASERKKRRKAAREAQRAAANR' A
#
# COMPACT_ATOMS: atom_id res chain seq x y z
N MET A 1 12.66 8.43 10.59
CA MET A 1 12.69 8.58 9.12
C MET A 1 13.08 10.01 8.86
N GLN A 2 14.33 10.26 8.46
CA GLN A 2 14.88 11.61 8.27
C GLN A 2 15.13 11.85 6.79
N VAL A 3 14.80 13.04 6.29
CA VAL A 3 15.04 13.47 4.91
C VAL A 3 15.68 14.85 4.95
N ASP A 4 16.96 14.90 4.61
CA ASP A 4 17.74 16.13 4.55
C ASP A 4 17.89 16.60 3.09
N GLN A 5 18.01 17.92 2.92
CA GLN A 5 18.21 18.56 1.62
C GLN A 5 19.58 18.18 1.07
N GLN A 6 19.61 17.68 -0.16
CA GLN A 6 20.88 17.32 -0.80
C GLN A 6 21.53 18.55 -1.46
N PRO A 7 22.86 18.56 -1.63
CA PRO A 7 23.55 19.65 -2.34
C PRO A 7 23.01 19.79 -3.76
N GLY A 8 22.63 21.01 -4.16
CA GLY A 8 22.08 21.30 -5.49
C GLY A 8 20.63 20.85 -5.71
N GLU A 9 19.98 20.29 -4.69
CA GLU A 9 18.57 19.90 -4.76
C GLU A 9 17.64 21.07 -4.40
N SER A 10 16.60 21.27 -5.21
CA SER A 10 15.52 22.20 -4.84
C SER A 10 14.70 21.66 -3.67
N PHE A 11 14.19 22.55 -2.83
CA PHE A 11 13.36 22.17 -1.69
C PHE A 11 12.14 21.31 -2.09
N GLU A 12 11.56 21.58 -3.26
CA GLU A 12 10.43 20.81 -3.78
C GLU A 12 10.82 19.35 -4.11
N ALA A 13 12.00 19.14 -4.68
CA ALA A 13 12.49 17.79 -4.98
C ALA A 13 12.67 16.97 -3.68
N MET A 14 13.20 17.61 -2.62
CA MET A 14 13.30 17.00 -1.30
C MET A 14 11.92 16.59 -0.75
N LEU A 15 10.92 17.46 -0.84
CA LEU A 15 9.55 17.17 -0.39
C LEU A 15 8.91 16.00 -1.16
N ARG A 16 9.12 15.92 -2.48
CA ARG A 16 8.65 14.78 -3.28
C ARG A 16 9.28 13.47 -2.81
N ARG A 17 10.58 13.49 -2.50
CA ARG A 17 11.33 12.33 -1.99
C ARG A 17 10.83 11.91 -0.61
N PHE A 18 10.58 12.88 0.28
CA PHE A 18 9.95 12.65 1.58
C PHE A 18 8.57 11.99 1.43
N GLY A 19 7.70 12.55 0.59
CA GLY A 19 6.38 11.98 0.32
C GLY A 19 6.46 10.53 -0.19
N ARG A 20 7.36 10.25 -1.14
CA ARG A 20 7.59 8.89 -1.64
C ARG A 20 8.07 7.95 -0.54
N THR A 21 8.93 8.44 0.35
CA THR A 21 9.51 7.67 1.45
C THR A 21 8.43 7.31 2.48
N ILE A 22 7.56 8.25 2.87
CA ILE A 22 6.37 7.99 3.70
C ILE A 22 5.43 6.97 3.07
N ILE A 23 5.15 7.10 1.78
CA ILE A 23 4.27 6.16 1.07
C ILE A 23 4.89 4.76 1.08
N LYS A 24 6.21 4.66 0.85
CA LYS A 24 6.96 3.40 0.84
C LYS A 24 7.00 2.73 2.22
N SER A 25 7.11 3.49 3.31
CA SER A 25 7.06 2.89 4.65
C SER A 25 5.67 2.41 5.04
N GLY A 26 4.61 2.92 4.39
CA GLY A 26 3.25 2.50 4.66
C GLY A 26 2.71 2.95 6.01
N ILE A 27 3.40 3.85 6.72
CA ILE A 27 3.05 4.31 8.08
C ILE A 27 1.63 4.90 8.15
N LEU A 28 1.21 5.63 7.11
CA LEU A 28 -0.15 6.16 7.01
C LEU A 28 -1.21 5.06 6.88
N GLY A 29 -0.89 3.98 6.15
CA GLY A 29 -1.78 2.83 6.00
C GLY A 29 -1.88 2.02 7.29
N GLU A 30 -0.79 1.91 8.05
CA GLU A 30 -0.80 1.30 9.38
C GLU A 30 -1.60 2.11 10.39
N ALA A 31 -1.37 3.42 10.47
CA ALA A 31 -2.13 4.33 11.32
C ALA A 31 -3.64 4.22 11.05
N LYS A 32 -4.05 4.18 9.78
CA LYS A 32 -5.46 3.98 9.40
C LYS A 32 -6.00 2.62 9.84
N ARG A 33 -5.22 1.53 9.71
CA ARG A 33 -5.64 0.18 10.12
C ARG A 33 -5.76 0.03 11.64
N LYS A 34 -4.91 0.73 12.40
CA LYS A 34 -4.86 0.68 13.86
C LYS A 34 -5.68 1.79 14.54
N ARG A 35 -6.45 2.58 13.78
CA ARG A 35 -7.23 3.72 14.32
C ARG A 35 -8.29 3.30 15.35
N HIS A 36 -8.79 2.07 15.26
CA HIS A 36 -9.76 1.51 16.20
C HIS A 36 -9.30 0.15 16.67
N TYR A 37 -9.70 -0.21 17.89
CA TYR A 37 -9.52 -1.56 18.40
C TYR A 37 -10.33 -2.56 17.57
N LEU A 38 -9.72 -3.69 17.25
CA LEU A 38 -10.35 -4.83 16.62
C LEU A 38 -10.02 -6.06 17.46
N SER A 39 -11.03 -6.86 17.78
CA SER A 39 -10.81 -8.14 18.43
C SER A 39 -10.00 -9.09 17.53
N LYS A 40 -9.36 -10.10 18.12
CA LYS A 40 -8.60 -11.12 17.38
C LYS A 40 -9.44 -11.79 16.28
N GLY A 41 -10.72 -12.05 16.56
CA GLY A 41 -11.66 -12.65 15.60
C GLY A 41 -11.96 -11.73 14.42
N GLU A 42 -12.20 -10.44 14.67
CA GLU A 42 -12.45 -9.45 13.62
C GLU A 42 -11.23 -9.23 12.74
N ALA A 43 -10.04 -9.15 13.34
CA ALA A 43 -8.78 -9.04 12.60
C ALA A 43 -8.55 -10.27 11.69
N SER A 44 -8.86 -11.48 12.18
CA SER A 44 -8.77 -12.72 11.40
C SER A 44 -9.74 -12.70 10.20
N ARG A 45 -11.02 -12.38 10.44
CA ARG A 45 -12.04 -12.27 9.38
C ARG A 45 -11.65 -11.23 8.32
N ALA A 46 -11.14 -10.08 8.74
CA ALA A 46 -10.67 -9.04 7.83
C ALA A 46 -9.49 -9.51 6.96
N LYS A 47 -8.55 -10.28 7.53
CA LYS A 47 -7.40 -10.86 6.81
C LYS A 47 -7.85 -11.89 5.77
N VAL A 48 -8.79 -12.78 6.11
CA VAL A 48 -9.36 -13.77 5.18
C VAL A 48 -10.04 -13.07 4.01
N LYS A 49 -10.95 -12.12 4.29
CA LYS A 49 -11.67 -11.35 3.26
C LYS A 49 -10.73 -10.58 2.34
N ALA A 50 -9.65 -10.00 2.88
CA ALA A 50 -8.63 -9.32 2.09
C ALA A 50 -7.86 -10.29 1.16
N SER A 51 -7.54 -11.49 1.65
CA SER A 51 -6.88 -12.55 0.86
C SER A 51 -7.76 -13.01 -0.30
N GLU A 52 -9.03 -13.30 -0.04
CA GLU A 52 -10.01 -13.70 -1.07
C GLU A 52 -10.17 -12.62 -2.15
N ARG A 53 -10.29 -11.36 -1.75
CA ARG A 53 -10.35 -10.23 -2.68
C ARG A 53 -9.10 -10.15 -3.56
N LYS A 54 -7.91 -10.41 -2.99
CA LYS A 54 -6.65 -10.43 -3.75
C LYS A 54 -6.64 -11.59 -4.76
N LYS A 55 -7.06 -12.79 -4.36
CA LYS A 55 -7.17 -13.96 -5.24
C LYS A 55 -8.12 -13.68 -6.41
N ARG A 56 -9.32 -13.16 -6.13
CA ARG A 56 -10.32 -12.80 -7.16
C ARG A 56 -9.77 -11.81 -8.19
N ARG A 57 -9.05 -10.78 -7.72
CA ARG A 57 -8.43 -9.78 -8.60
C ARG A 57 -7.31 -10.37 -9.46
N LYS A 58 -6.53 -11.31 -8.93
CA LYS A 58 -5.47 -11.99 -9.67
C LYS A 58 -6.08 -12.84 -10.80
N ALA A 59 -7.07 -13.66 -10.49
CA ALA A 59 -7.78 -14.47 -11.47
C ALA A 59 -8.42 -13.62 -12.59
N ALA A 60 -9.06 -12.50 -12.24
CA ALA A 60 -9.63 -11.59 -13.23
C ALA A 60 -8.57 -11.00 -14.17
N ARG A 61 -7.39 -10.63 -13.66
CA ARG A 61 -6.27 -10.12 -14.48
C ARG A 61 -5.69 -11.21 -15.38
N GLU A 62 -5.61 -12.45 -14.90
CA GLU A 62 -5.11 -13.58 -15.68
C GLU A 62 -6.09 -13.94 -16.81
N ALA A 63 -7.39 -13.94 -16.55
CA ALA A 63 -8.42 -14.14 -17.56
C ALA A 63 -8.37 -13.04 -18.64
N GLN A 64 -8.22 -11.78 -18.24
CA GLN A 64 -8.07 -10.66 -19.19
C GLN A 64 -6.82 -10.82 -20.07
N ARG A 65 -5.69 -11.22 -19.49
CA ARG A 65 -4.45 -11.48 -20.25
C ARG A 65 -4.61 -12.64 -21.23
N ALA A 66 -5.25 -13.72 -20.81
CA ALA A 66 -5.51 -14.86 -21.68
C ALA A 66 -6.45 -14.51 -22.84
N ALA A 67 -7.43 -13.63 -22.62
CA ALA A 67 -8.31 -13.12 -23.67
C ALA A 67 -7.61 -12.15 -24.63
N ALA A 68 -6.68 -11.31 -24.13
CA ALA A 68 -5.93 -10.38 -24.97
C ALA A 68 -4.81 -11.04 -25.80
N ASN A 69 -4.36 -12.23 -25.38
CA ASN A 69 -3.34 -13.02 -26.08
C ASN A 69 -3.95 -14.09 -27.02
N ARG A 70 -5.28 -14.12 -27.16
CA ARG A 70 -6.01 -14.93 -28.15
C ARG A 70 -6.41 -14.06 -29.32
#